data_AF-A0A2X2BZX9-F1
#
_entry.id   AF-A0A2X2BZX9-F1
#
_cell.length_a   1.000
_cell.length_b   1.000
_cell.length_c   1.000
_cell.angle_alpha   90.00
_cell.angle_beta   90.00
_cell.angle_gamma   90.00
#
_symmetry.space_group_name_H-M   'P 1'
#
loop_
_entity.id
_entity.type
_entity.pdbx_description
1 polymer ?
#
loop_
_entity_poly.entity_id
_entity_poly.type
_entity_poly.pdbx_seq_one_letter_code
_entity_poly.pdbx_strand_id
1 'polypeptide(L)'
;MSDTHHRPILDIGLSRLEFLRISGKGLAGITIAPALLSLLGCKQEEIDSGVIQLTTTPKGVLVTNRARCTGCHRCETACTTWNDGSVGSFLLPY
;
A
#
# COMPACT_ATOMS: atom_id res chain seq x y z
N MET A 1 -19.77 -18.23 10.57
CA MET A 1 -18.96 -17.18 9.92
C MET A 1 -18.25 -17.83 8.74
N SER A 2 -18.44 -17.32 7.53
CA SER A 2 -17.98 -17.98 6.29
C SER A 2 -16.47 -17.78 6.14
N ASP A 3 -15.72 -18.88 6.20
CA ASP A 3 -14.26 -18.92 6.06
C ASP A 3 -13.90 -18.91 4.57
N THR A 4 -13.75 -17.71 4.00
CA THR A 4 -13.29 -17.55 2.62
C THR A 4 -11.78 -17.71 2.56
N HIS A 5 -11.34 -18.94 2.30
CA HIS A 5 -9.95 -19.31 2.03
C HIS A 5 -9.44 -18.54 0.80
N HIS A 6 -8.72 -17.42 1.02
CA HIS A 6 -8.01 -16.70 -0.04
C HIS A 6 -6.89 -17.58 -0.59
N ARG A 7 -7.14 -18.30 -1.69
CA ARG A 7 -6.07 -18.95 -2.44
C ARG A 7 -5.26 -17.87 -3.15
N PRO A 8 -3.93 -17.81 -2.99
CA PRO A 8 -3.12 -16.85 -3.73
C PRO A 8 -3.31 -17.09 -5.23
N ILE A 9 -3.33 -16.02 -6.03
CA ILE A 9 -3.64 -16.06 -7.48
C ILE A 9 -2.76 -17.09 -8.24
N LEU A 10 -1.57 -17.36 -7.71
CA LEU A 10 -0.58 -18.29 -8.25
C LEU A 10 -0.90 -19.78 -8.00
N ASP A 11 -1.79 -20.10 -7.05
CA ASP A 11 -2.25 -21.46 -6.72
C ASP A 11 -3.60 -21.81 -7.38
N ILE A 12 -4.18 -20.87 -8.12
CA ILE A 12 -5.32 -21.14 -8.97
C ILE A 12 -4.75 -21.81 -10.22
N GLY A 13 -5.27 -22.99 -10.62
CA GLY A 13 -4.86 -23.73 -11.80
C GLY A 13 -5.18 -23.01 -13.12
N LEU A 14 -4.62 -21.81 -13.30
CA LEU A 14 -4.83 -20.94 -14.44
C LEU A 14 -4.06 -21.48 -15.63
N SER A 15 -4.70 -21.48 -16.80
CA SER A 15 -3.99 -21.75 -18.04
C SER A 15 -2.99 -20.61 -18.34
N ARG A 16 -1.91 -20.92 -19.08
CA ARG A 16 -0.89 -19.91 -19.47
C ARG A 16 -1.51 -18.67 -20.13
N LEU A 17 -2.58 -18.86 -20.91
CA LEU A 17 -3.30 -17.78 -21.59
C LEU A 17 -4.12 -16.91 -20.62
N GLU A 18 -4.73 -17.51 -19.59
CA GLU A 18 -5.46 -16.77 -18.56
C GLU A 18 -4.52 -15.94 -17.70
N PHE A 19 -3.36 -16.49 -17.35
CA PHE A 19 -2.30 -15.73 -16.68
C PHE A 19 -1.87 -14.50 -17.50
N LEU A 20 -1.63 -14.68 -18.80
CA LEU A 20 -1.29 -13.57 -19.71
C LEU A 20 -2.41 -12.53 -19.81
N ARG A 21 -3.69 -12.96 -19.86
CA ARG A 21 -4.84 -12.05 -19.87
C ARG A 21 -5.00 -11.26 -18.56
N ILE A 22 -4.81 -11.91 -17.41
CA ILE A 22 -4.87 -11.26 -16.10
C ILE A 22 -3.72 -10.26 -15.96
N SER A 23 -2.52 -10.66 -16.33
CA SER A 23 -1.33 -9.79 -16.30
C SER A 23 -1.49 -8.59 -17.25
N GLY A 24 -2.00 -8.81 -18.46
CA GLY A 24 -2.28 -7.75 -19.43
C GLY A 24 -3.37 -6.76 -18.97
N LYS A 25 -4.42 -7.24 -18.29
CA LYS A 25 -5.45 -6.38 -17.67
C LYS A 25 -4.91 -5.61 -16.46
N GLY A 26 -4.00 -6.21 -15.69
CA GLY A 26 -3.35 -5.57 -14.55
C GLY A 26 -2.56 -4.31 -14.95
N LEU A 27 -1.89 -4.34 -16.11
CA LEU A 27 -1.17 -3.17 -16.64
C LEU A 27 -2.10 -1.96 -16.87
N ALA A 28 -3.33 -2.17 -17.32
CA ALA A 28 -4.30 -1.09 -17.52
C ALA A 28 -4.79 -0.46 -16.20
N GLY A 29 -4.70 -1.17 -15.07
CA GLY A 29 -5.03 -0.63 -13.75
C GLY A 29 -3.98 0.34 -13.20
N ILE A 30 -2.71 0.18 -13.62
CA ILE A 30 -1.59 1.00 -13.12
C ILE A 30 -1.72 2.46 -13.60
N THR A 31 -2.30 2.71 -14.77
CA THR A 31 -2.46 4.08 -15.32
C THR A 31 -3.52 4.91 -14.59
N ILE A 32 -4.42 4.28 -13.82
CA ILE A 32 -5.53 4.96 -13.11
C ILE A 32 -5.14 5.32 -11.68
N ALA A 33 -4.10 4.69 -11.12
CA ALA A 33 -3.66 4.92 -9.74
C ALA A 33 -3.31 6.41 -9.44
N PRO A 34 -2.62 7.17 -10.32
CA PRO A 34 -2.32 8.59 -10.07
C PRO A 34 -3.58 9.47 -10.03
N ALA A 35 -4.55 9.17 -10.89
CA ALA A 35 -5.83 9.90 -10.93
C ALA A 35 -6.67 9.64 -9.67
N LEU A 36 -6.68 8.40 -9.17
CA LEU A 36 -7.36 8.05 -7.91
C LEU A 36 -6.67 8.68 -6.70
N LEU A 37 -5.34 8.73 -6.66
CA LEU A 37 -4.61 9.47 -5.62
C LEU A 37 -4.92 10.97 -5.66
N SER A 38 -5.05 11.54 -6.86
CA SER A 38 -5.43 12.95 -7.03
C SER A 38 -6.82 13.24 -6.48
N LEU A 39 -7.81 12.33 -6.65
CA LEU A 39 -9.15 12.44 -6.05
C LEU A 39 -9.13 12.36 -4.52
N LEU A 40 -8.14 11.68 -3.95
CA LEU A 40 -7.91 11.60 -2.50
C LEU A 40 -7.08 12.80 -1.98
N GLY A 41 -6.83 13.80 -2.82
CA GLY A 41 -6.10 15.02 -2.46
C GLY A 41 -4.58 14.88 -2.45
N CYS A 42 -4.03 13.80 -3.01
CA CYS A 42 -2.59 13.63 -3.16
C CYS A 42 -2.17 14.10 -4.56
N LYS A 43 -1.48 15.24 -4.64
CA LYS A 43 -0.97 15.73 -5.92
C LYS A 43 0.36 15.06 -6.29
N GLN A 44 0.58 14.83 -7.58
CA GLN A 44 1.81 14.22 -8.07
C GLN A 44 3.06 15.05 -7.70
N GLU A 45 2.97 16.37 -7.79
CA GLU A 45 4.03 17.31 -7.37
C GLU A 45 4.44 17.17 -5.89
N GLU A 46 3.50 16.82 -5.01
CA GLU A 46 3.76 16.63 -3.58
C GLU A 46 4.41 15.27 -3.29
N ILE A 47 4.13 14.26 -4.12
CA ILE A 47 4.79 12.96 -4.08
C ILE A 47 6.23 13.11 -4.57
N ASP A 48 6.43 13.77 -5.71
CA ASP A 48 7.74 13.95 -6.33
C ASP A 48 8.67 14.83 -5.47
N SER A 49 8.12 15.80 -4.73
CA SER A 49 8.86 16.62 -3.76
C SER A 49 9.08 15.95 -2.40
N GLY A 50 8.54 14.75 -2.18
CA GLY A 50 8.68 14.00 -0.92
C GLY A 50 7.83 14.51 0.25
N VAL A 51 6.95 15.49 0.01
CA VAL A 51 5.95 15.96 0.98
C VAL A 51 4.95 14.86 1.30
N ILE A 52 4.55 14.08 0.30
CA ILE A 52 3.74 12.88 0.45
C ILE A 52 4.61 11.66 0.20
N GLN A 53 4.63 10.74 1.15
CA GLN A 53 5.28 9.44 1.01
C GLN A 53 4.21 8.36 0.78
N LEU A 54 4.47 7.50 -0.21
CA LEU A 54 3.68 6.32 -0.51
C LEU A 54 4.46 5.07 -0.13
N THR A 55 3.89 4.26 0.77
CA THR A 55 4.46 2.97 1.16
C THR A 55 3.52 1.86 0.71
N THR A 56 3.95 1.08 -0.29
CA THR A 56 3.17 -0.05 -0.81
C THR A 56 3.21 -1.22 0.17
N THR A 57 2.04 -1.75 0.51
CA THR A 57 1.87 -2.94 1.35
C THR A 57 1.11 -4.01 0.58
N PRO A 58 1.14 -5.30 1.00
CA PRO A 58 0.38 -6.35 0.33
C PRO A 58 -1.14 -6.11 0.29
N LYS A 59 -1.68 -5.31 1.22
CA LYS A 59 -3.12 -5.02 1.33
C LYS A 59 -3.54 -3.72 0.64
N GLY A 60 -2.60 -2.85 0.29
CA GLY A 60 -2.91 -1.51 -0.23
C GLY A 60 -1.74 -0.55 -0.06
N VAL A 61 -2.00 0.75 -0.17
CA VAL A 61 -0.97 1.79 -0.07
C VAL A 61 -1.19 2.61 1.20
N LEU A 62 -0.14 2.77 2.00
CA LEU A 62 -0.11 3.72 3.10
C LEU A 62 0.36 5.08 2.57
N VAL A 63 -0.45 6.11 2.78
CA VAL A 63 -0.19 7.48 2.35
C VAL A 63 0.14 8.33 3.57
N THR A 64 1.34 8.92 3.61
CA THR A 64 1.80 9.74 4.72
C THR A 64 2.17 11.14 4.23
N ASN A 65 1.58 12.19 4.82
CA ASN A 65 2.00 13.56 4.59
C ASN A 65 3.13 13.93 5.56
N ARG A 66 4.37 13.91 5.06
CA ARG A 66 5.58 14.26 5.82
C ARG A 66 5.62 15.73 6.23
N ALA A 67 5.04 16.65 5.47
CA ALA A 67 4.97 18.06 5.89
C ALA A 67 4.14 18.28 7.16
N ARG A 68 3.26 17.32 7.52
CA ARG A 68 2.52 17.32 8.80
C ARG A 68 3.19 16.49 9.89
N CYS A 69 4.25 15.76 9.59
CA CYS A 69 4.96 14.97 10.58
C CYS A 69 5.82 15.89 11.47
N THR A 70 5.59 15.80 12.78
CA THR A 70 6.35 16.57 13.79
C THR A 70 7.32 15.69 14.60
N GLY A 71 7.48 14.41 14.22
CA GLY A 71 8.32 13.48 14.98
C GLY A 71 7.73 13.06 16.33
N CYS A 72 6.41 13.09 16.50
CA CYS A 72 5.74 12.78 17.77
C CYS A 72 5.78 11.30 18.20
N HIS A 73 6.36 10.41 17.40
CA HIS A 73 6.46 8.96 17.62
C HIS A 73 5.14 8.19 17.84
N ARG A 74 3.99 8.80 17.50
CA ARG A 74 2.67 8.18 17.72
C ARG A 74 2.42 7.01 16.79
N CYS A 75 2.95 7.05 15.57
CA CYS A 75 2.81 5.97 14.61
C CYS A 75 3.55 4.70 15.07
N GLU A 76 4.74 4.85 15.64
CA GLU A 76 5.52 3.75 16.22
C GLU A 76 4.81 3.18 17.44
N THR A 77 4.38 4.04 18.38
CA THR A 77 3.66 3.61 19.59
C THR A 77 2.37 2.86 19.27
N ALA A 78 1.58 3.36 18.31
CA ALA A 78 0.35 2.73 17.87
C ALA A 78 0.64 1.35 17.22
N CYS A 79 1.66 1.27 16.37
CA CYS A 79 2.06 0.03 15.73
C CYS A 79 2.52 -1.02 16.75
N THR A 80 3.37 -0.63 17.71
CA THR A 80 3.85 -1.51 18.78
C THR A 80 2.69 -1.98 19.66
N THR A 81 1.76 -1.09 20.03
CA THR A 81 0.60 -1.44 20.87
C THR A 81 -0.33 -2.40 20.15
N TRP A 82 -0.62 -2.15 18.86
CA TRP A 82 -1.51 -3.01 18.07
C TRP A 82 -0.94 -4.42 17.87
N ASN A 83 0.38 -4.54 17.79
CA ASN A 83 1.06 -5.81 17.54
C ASN A 83 1.69 -6.39 18.83
N ASP A 84 1.26 -5.96 20.02
CA ASP A 84 1.72 -6.47 21.32
C ASP A 84 3.26 -6.52 21.47
N GLY A 85 3.96 -5.51 20.96
CA GLY A 85 5.42 -5.44 21.01
C GLY A 85 6.15 -6.33 20.00
N SER A 86 5.43 -7.09 19.16
CA SER A 86 6.01 -8.04 18.19
C SER A 86 6.71 -7.36 17.01
N VAL A 87 6.57 -6.04 16.87
CA VAL A 87 7.21 -5.24 15.83
C VAL A 87 8.15 -4.22 16.47
N GLY A 88 9.43 -4.29 16.13
CA GLY A 88 10.44 -3.32 16.56
C GLY A 88 10.25 -1.96 15.89
N SER A 89 10.70 -0.90 16.54
CA SER A 89 10.51 0.52 16.16
C SER A 89 11.18 0.96 14.83
N PHE A 90 11.58 0.05 13.95
CA PHE A 90 12.47 0.31 12.82
C PHE A 90 11.76 0.62 11.47
N LEU A 91 10.43 0.65 11.41
CA LEU A 91 9.71 0.66 10.12
C LEU A 91 9.33 2.03 9.53
N LEU A 92 9.73 3.16 10.12
CA LEU A 92 9.49 4.47 9.51
C LEU A 92 10.82 5.22 9.34
N PRO A 93 11.46 5.15 8.16
CA PRO A 93 12.55 6.06 7.85
C PRO A 93 11.99 7.48 7.73
N TYR A 94 12.51 8.37 8.57
CA TYR A 94 12.28 9.82 8.54
C TYR A 94 12.47 10.36 7.12
#